data_AF-A0AAV4WAQ2-F1
#
_entry.id   AF-A0AAV4WAQ2-F1
#
_cell.length_a   1.000
_cell.length_b   1.000
_cell.length_c   1.000
_cell.angle_alpha   90.00
_cell.angle_beta   90.00
_cell.angle_gamma   90.00
#
_symmetry.space_group_name_H-M   'P 1'
#
loop_
_entity.id
_entity.type
_entity.pdbx_description
1 polymer ?
#
loop_
_entity_poly.entity_id
_entity_poly.type
_entity_poly.pdbx_seq_one_letter_code
_entity_poly.pdbx_strand_id
1 'polypeptide(L)'
;MKLNYLQRFLASGEAHLTSPALIQSSATCRIFFWYYFYALYKTEFIYVYFDSGHQTACTEIFRLEGDHEKSWRRAEVVIGRIQNRFKVRIVGRRESTIAAIDLDDISFENCYIQGRVEDF
;
A
#
# COMPACT_ATOMS: atom_id res chain seq x y z
N MET A 1 -5.72 36.16 23.37
CA MET A 1 -5.88 34.75 22.96
C MET A 1 -5.96 34.70 21.43
N LYS A 2 -4.82 34.54 20.74
CA LYS A 2 -4.83 34.35 19.28
C LYS A 2 -5.18 32.88 19.01
N LEU A 3 -6.41 32.63 18.55
CA LEU A 3 -6.75 31.33 17.98
C LEU A 3 -6.03 31.25 16.62
N ASN A 4 -4.94 30.47 16.54
CA ASN A 4 -4.24 30.17 15.30
C ASN A 4 -5.12 29.26 14.43
N TYR A 5 -6.06 29.88 13.71
CA TYR A 5 -6.99 29.21 12.81
C TYR A 5 -6.26 28.36 11.74
N LEU A 6 -5.05 28.76 11.36
CA LEU A 6 -4.22 28.07 10.36
C LEU A 6 -3.70 26.68 10.80
N GLN A 7 -3.62 26.40 12.11
CA GLN A 7 -3.18 25.07 12.58
C GLN A 7 -4.22 23.96 12.37
N ARG A 8 -5.48 24.30 12.07
CA ARG A 8 -6.55 23.32 11.81
C ARG A 8 -6.51 22.67 10.41
N PHE A 9 -5.70 23.22 9.49
CA PHE A 9 -5.49 22.68 8.14
C PHE A 9 -4.27 21.74 8.05
N LEU A 10 -3.68 21.33 9.18
CA LEU A 10 -2.47 20.52 9.29
C LEU A 10 -2.71 19.13 9.90
N ALA A 11 -3.95 18.64 9.92
CA ALA A 11 -4.23 17.32 10.45
C ALA A 11 -3.87 16.25 9.41
N SER A 12 -2.59 15.87 9.33
CA SER A 12 -2.21 14.65 8.62
C SER A 12 -2.70 13.43 9.40
N GLY A 13 -3.00 12.36 8.69
CA GLY A 13 -3.46 11.10 9.27
C GLY A 13 -2.91 9.93 8.48
N GLU A 14 -2.83 8.77 9.11
CA GLU A 14 -2.31 7.59 8.46
C GLU A 14 -3.13 6.37 8.85
N ALA A 15 -3.41 5.50 7.88
CA ALA A 15 -4.13 4.25 8.07
C ALA A 15 -3.36 3.10 7.42
N HIS A 16 -3.32 1.95 8.10
CA HIS A 16 -2.48 0.81 7.72
C HIS A 16 -3.36 -0.40 7.44
N LEU A 17 -3.27 -0.95 6.23
CA LEU A 17 -3.85 -2.24 5.86
C LEU A 17 -2.72 -3.26 5.71
N THR A 18 -2.70 -4.28 6.56
CA THR A 18 -1.63 -5.30 6.57
C THR A 18 -2.18 -6.65 6.16
N SER A 19 -1.50 -7.34 5.24
CA SER A 19 -1.85 -8.70 4.83
C SER A 19 -1.68 -9.71 5.99
N PRO A 20 -2.31 -10.90 5.88
CA PRO A 20 -1.85 -12.07 6.62
C PRO A 20 -0.36 -12.34 6.37
N ALA A 21 0.25 -13.17 7.22
CA ALA A 21 1.60 -13.65 6.97
C ALA A 21 1.60 -14.56 5.72
N LEU A 22 2.31 -14.12 4.69
CA LEU A 22 2.54 -14.87 3.46
C LEU A 22 3.84 -15.68 3.58
N ILE A 23 3.96 -16.77 2.83
CA ILE A 23 5.15 -17.61 2.80
C ILE A 23 5.57 -17.76 1.36
N GLN A 24 6.77 -17.26 1.06
CA GLN A 24 7.37 -17.32 -0.25
C GLN A 24 6.55 -16.65 -1.36
N SER A 25 7.23 -16.21 -2.41
CA SER A 25 6.57 -15.71 -3.62
C SER A 25 7.37 -16.06 -4.86
N SER A 26 6.68 -16.24 -5.99
CA SER A 26 7.34 -16.46 -7.29
C SER A 26 8.13 -15.22 -7.75
N ALA A 27 9.07 -15.41 -8.68
CA ALA A 27 9.83 -14.30 -9.27
C ALA A 27 8.96 -13.29 -10.05
N THR A 28 7.74 -13.67 -10.43
CA THR A 28 6.80 -12.82 -11.18
C THR A 28 5.63 -12.33 -10.33
N CYS A 29 5.70 -12.48 -9.01
CA CYS A 29 4.66 -12.04 -8.08
C CYS A 29 4.41 -10.54 -8.18
N ARG A 30 3.14 -10.19 -8.38
CA ARG A 30 2.63 -8.81 -8.45
C ARG A 30 1.41 -8.65 -7.56
N ILE A 31 1.25 -7.45 -7.02
CA ILE A 31 0.02 -7.03 -6.35
C ILE A 31 -0.65 -6.00 -7.22
N PHE A 32 -1.95 -6.16 -7.42
CA PHE A 32 -2.79 -5.15 -8.02
C PHE A 32 -3.82 -4.67 -7.02
N PHE A 33 -4.18 -3.41 -7.10
CA PHE A 33 -5.32 -2.87 -6.37
C PHE A 33 -5.93 -1.72 -7.17
N TRP A 34 -7.24 -1.53 -7.00
CA TRP A 34 -7.91 -0.32 -7.43
C TRP A 34 -7.80 0.73 -6.35
N TYR A 35 -7.62 1.97 -6.76
CA TYR A 35 -7.55 3.10 -5.85
C TYR A 35 -8.30 4.31 -6.42
N TYR A 36 -8.74 5.16 -5.51
CA TYR A 36 -9.37 6.44 -5.81
C TYR A 36 -8.83 7.49 -4.85
N PHE A 37 -8.51 8.68 -5.39
CA PHE A 37 -8.08 9.82 -4.59
C PHE A 37 -9.02 11.00 -4.74
N TYR A 38 -9.31 11.64 -3.62
CA TYR A 38 -9.90 12.95 -3.59
C TYR A 38 -9.24 13.79 -2.51
N ALA A 39 -8.79 14.98 -2.84
CA ALA A 39 -8.33 15.99 -1.89
C ALA A 39 -8.60 17.39 -2.42
N LEU A 40 -8.69 18.38 -1.53
CA LEU A 40 -8.94 19.77 -1.91
C LEU A 40 -7.70 20.68 -1.86
N TYR A 41 -6.70 20.35 -1.05
CA TYR A 41 -5.64 21.32 -0.71
C TYR A 41 -4.22 20.77 -0.74
N LYS A 42 -4.06 19.45 -0.64
CA LYS A 42 -2.76 18.79 -0.58
C LYS A 42 -2.81 17.46 -1.30
N THR A 43 -1.64 16.98 -1.65
CA THR A 43 -1.42 15.65 -2.22
C THR A 43 -1.46 14.60 -1.13
N GLU A 44 -2.19 13.52 -1.42
CA GLU A 44 -2.34 12.35 -0.58
C GLU A 44 -1.42 11.24 -1.08
N PHE A 45 -1.11 10.26 -0.23
CA PHE A 45 -0.13 9.24 -0.57
C PHE A 45 -0.62 7.83 -0.25
N ILE A 46 -0.28 6.88 -1.12
CA ILE A 46 -0.30 5.45 -0.84
C ILE A 46 1.14 4.94 -0.88
N TYR A 47 1.57 4.29 0.19
CA TYR A 47 2.85 3.57 0.25
C TYR A 47 2.58 2.07 0.35
N VAL A 48 3.43 1.26 -0.26
CA VAL A 48 3.45 -0.19 0.02
C VAL A 48 4.79 -0.55 0.62
N TYR A 49 4.71 -1.18 1.79
CA TYR A 49 5.86 -1.69 2.51
C TYR A 49 5.88 -3.21 2.50
N PHE A 50 7.09 -3.72 2.43
CA PHE A 50 7.44 -5.10 2.62
C PHE A 50 8.06 -5.29 4.01
N ASP A 51 7.58 -6.30 4.74
CA ASP A 51 8.09 -6.70 6.05
C ASP A 51 8.44 -8.19 6.05
N SER A 52 9.73 -8.52 6.16
CA SER A 52 10.22 -9.90 6.17
C SER A 52 10.22 -10.57 7.55
N GLY A 53 9.78 -9.88 8.61
CA GLY A 53 9.82 -10.37 9.99
C GLY A 53 11.21 -10.63 10.58
N HIS A 54 12.27 -10.58 9.75
CA HIS A 54 13.67 -10.80 10.13
C HIS A 54 14.47 -9.51 10.26
N GLN A 55 13.93 -8.38 9.79
CA GLN A 55 14.55 -7.07 9.85
C GLN A 55 13.65 -6.12 10.65
N THR A 56 14.26 -5.30 11.50
CA THR A 56 13.57 -4.21 12.21
C THR A 56 13.04 -3.12 11.30
N ALA A 57 13.46 -3.09 10.02
CA ALA A 57 13.06 -2.12 9.03
C ALA A 57 12.05 -2.68 8.03
N CYS A 58 10.96 -1.96 7.81
CA CYS A 58 10.06 -2.15 6.67
C CYS A 58 10.68 -1.51 5.43
N THR A 59 10.72 -2.25 4.32
CA THR A 59 11.23 -1.71 3.04
C THR A 59 10.08 -1.11 2.25
N GLU A 60 10.19 0.16 1.85
CA GLU A 60 9.25 0.77 0.89
C GLU A 60 9.51 0.17 -0.50
N ILE A 61 8.47 -0.40 -1.10
CA ILE A 61 8.56 -1.04 -2.42
C ILE A 61 7.71 -0.34 -3.47
N PHE A 62 6.84 0.59 -3.05
CA PHE A 62 5.99 1.36 -3.93
C PHE A 62 5.52 2.63 -3.24
N ARG A 63 5.37 3.70 -4.03
CA ARG A 63 4.77 4.96 -3.61
C ARG A 63 3.94 5.51 -4.76
N LEU A 64 2.76 6.03 -4.41
CA LEU A 64 1.86 6.72 -5.30
C LEU A 64 1.35 7.98 -4.61
N GLU A 65 1.20 9.06 -5.36
CA GLU A 65 0.75 10.36 -4.87
C GLU A 65 -0.37 10.90 -5.77
N GLY A 66 -1.35 11.59 -5.19
CA GLY A 66 -2.44 12.19 -5.95
C GLY A 66 -3.33 13.10 -5.11
N ASP A 67 -3.97 14.06 -5.78
CA ASP A 67 -4.81 15.09 -5.16
C ASP A 67 -6.21 15.20 -5.80
N HIS A 68 -6.34 14.92 -7.10
CA HIS A 68 -7.57 15.18 -7.87
C HIS A 68 -7.95 14.07 -8.87
N GLU A 69 -7.65 12.81 -8.55
CA GLU A 69 -7.99 11.68 -9.41
C GLU A 69 -9.45 11.21 -9.18
N LYS A 70 -10.41 11.89 -9.80
CA LYS A 70 -11.86 11.61 -9.68
C LYS A 70 -12.33 10.36 -10.47
N SER A 71 -11.49 9.33 -10.55
CA SER A 71 -11.78 8.08 -11.24
C SER A 71 -11.00 6.95 -10.60
N TRP A 72 -11.60 5.76 -10.50
CA TRP A 72 -10.88 4.55 -10.13
C TRP A 72 -9.72 4.27 -11.08
N ARG A 73 -8.55 3.99 -10.51
CA ARG A 73 -7.34 3.61 -11.24
C ARG A 73 -6.76 2.34 -10.67
N ARG A 74 -6.03 1.60 -11.49
CA ARG A 74 -5.36 0.36 -11.09
C ARG A 74 -3.87 0.61 -10.90
N ALA A 75 -3.34 0.21 -9.74
CA ALA A 75 -1.91 0.21 -9.48
C ALA A 75 -1.33 -1.20 -9.60
N GLU A 76 -0.06 -1.29 -9.98
CA GLU A 76 0.74 -2.52 -10.01
C GLU A 76 1.96 -2.35 -9.09
N VAL A 77 2.16 -3.31 -8.19
CA VAL A 77 3.33 -3.37 -7.31
C VAL A 77 4.07 -4.67 -7.55
N VAL A 78 5.34 -4.57 -7.93
CA VAL A 78 6.21 -5.73 -8.14
C VAL A 78 6.75 -6.21 -6.79
N ILE A 79 6.50 -7.48 -6.47
CA ILE A 79 7.00 -8.14 -5.24
C ILE A 79 8.21 -9.01 -5.55
N GLY A 80 8.18 -9.75 -6.65
CA GLY A 80 9.27 -10.64 -7.04
C GLY A 80 9.47 -11.82 -6.07
N ARG A 81 10.65 -12.46 -6.16
CA ARG A 81 10.97 -13.70 -5.43
C ARG A 81 11.28 -13.43 -3.97
N ILE A 82 10.49 -14.03 -3.08
CA ILE A 82 10.73 -14.00 -1.63
C ILE A 82 10.82 -15.44 -1.13
N GLN A 83 11.80 -15.72 -0.27
CA GLN A 83 12.10 -17.07 0.23
C GLN A 83 11.55 -17.33 1.64
N ASN A 84 11.37 -16.27 2.43
CA ASN A 84 10.96 -16.34 3.83
C ASN A 84 9.51 -15.88 4.01
N ARG A 85 9.03 -15.92 5.27
CA ARG A 85 7.75 -15.33 5.64
C ARG A 85 7.80 -13.82 5.45
N PHE A 86 6.68 -13.25 5.03
CA PHE A 86 6.57 -11.81 4.88
C PHE A 86 5.13 -11.30 5.05
N LYS A 87 5.00 -10.01 5.26
CA LYS A 87 3.73 -9.28 5.19
C LYS A 87 3.88 -8.11 4.21
N VAL A 88 2.76 -7.77 3.59
CA VAL A 88 2.63 -6.56 2.78
C VAL A 88 1.76 -5.59 3.55
N ARG A 89 2.16 -4.33 3.60
CA ARG A 89 1.42 -3.26 4.27
C ARG A 89 1.17 -2.12 3.30
N ILE A 90 -0.09 -1.83 3.04
CA ILE A 90 -0.52 -0.66 2.29
C ILE A 90 -0.84 0.44 3.30
N VAL A 91 -0.22 1.60 3.13
CA VAL A 91 -0.35 2.74 4.05
C VAL A 91 -0.91 3.91 3.27
N GLY A 92 -2.13 4.33 3.63
CA GLY A 92 -2.72 5.57 3.15
C GLY A 92 -2.32 6.70 4.10
N ARG A 93 -1.61 7.70 3.58
CA ARG A 93 -1.27 8.92 4.32
C ARG A 93 -2.06 10.08 3.78
N ARG A 94 -2.91 10.61 4.66
CA ARG A 94 -3.69 11.80 4.40
C ARG A 94 -2.92 13.06 4.84
N GLU A 95 -2.83 14.07 3.99
CA GLU A 95 -2.25 15.38 4.30
C GLU A 95 -3.30 16.50 4.31
N SER A 96 -4.33 16.44 3.45
CA SER A 96 -5.42 17.42 3.41
C SER A 96 -6.53 17.07 4.39
N THR A 97 -7.02 18.04 5.17
CA THR A 97 -8.16 17.85 6.09
C THR A 97 -9.42 17.33 5.38
N ILE A 98 -9.62 17.71 4.11
CA ILE A 98 -10.72 17.23 3.28
C ILE A 98 -10.11 16.36 2.18
N ALA A 99 -10.02 15.08 2.47
CA ALA A 99 -9.54 14.07 1.53
C ALA A 99 -10.11 12.69 1.81
N ALA A 100 -10.10 11.84 0.78
CA ALA A 100 -10.43 10.43 0.79
C ALA A 100 -9.37 9.65 0.01
N ILE A 101 -9.00 8.51 0.57
CA ILE A 101 -8.16 7.50 -0.08
C ILE A 101 -8.96 6.20 0.03
N ASP A 102 -9.47 5.73 -1.09
CA ASP A 102 -10.26 4.50 -1.16
C ASP A 102 -9.47 3.43 -1.91
N LEU A 103 -9.58 2.18 -1.45
CA LEU A 103 -8.94 1.00 -2.03
C LEU A 103 -9.99 -0.08 -2.28
N ASP A 104 -9.89 -0.79 -3.39
CA ASP A 104 -10.76 -1.93 -3.70
C ASP A 104 -10.02 -3.02 -4.49
N ASP A 105 -10.59 -4.22 -4.56
CA ASP A 105 -10.18 -5.31 -5.45
C ASP A 105 -8.68 -5.65 -5.40
N ILE A 106 -8.13 -5.73 -4.18
CA ILE A 106 -6.72 -6.08 -3.94
C ILE A 106 -6.51 -7.55 -4.31
N SER A 107 -5.58 -7.81 -5.23
CA SER A 107 -5.28 -9.14 -5.75
C SER A 107 -3.78 -9.40 -5.85
N PHE A 108 -3.41 -10.67 -5.66
CA PHE A 108 -2.04 -11.15 -5.78
C PHE A 108 -1.96 -12.06 -7.01
N GLU A 109 -1.25 -11.63 -8.04
CA GLU A 109 -1.12 -12.35 -9.29
C GLU A 109 0.27 -12.99 -9.42
N ASN A 110 0.31 -14.24 -9.89
CA ASN A 110 1.54 -15.00 -10.09
C ASN A 110 2.41 -15.11 -8.83
N CYS A 111 1.83 -15.06 -7.63
CA CYS A 111 2.59 -15.10 -6.38
C CYS A 111 2.91 -16.51 -5.89
N TYR A 112 2.21 -17.52 -6.39
CA TYR A 112 2.44 -18.91 -6.05
C TYR A 112 3.69 -19.46 -6.76
N ILE A 113 4.47 -20.28 -6.05
CA ILE A 113 5.55 -21.06 -6.69
C ILE A 113 4.90 -22.30 -7.34
N GLN A 114 5.13 -22.52 -8.62
CA GLN A 114 4.78 -23.80 -9.27
C GLN A 114 5.90 -24.82 -9.01
N GLY A 115 5.55 -25.98 -8.43
CA GLY A 115 6.43 -27.12 -8.11
C GLY A 115 6.81 -27.18 -6.62
N ARG A 116 6.60 -28.29 -5.90
CA ARG A 116 6.70 -29.71 -6.27
C ARG A 116 5.37 -30.45 -6.01
N VAL A 117 4.73 -30.99 -7.05
CA VAL A 117 3.90 -32.19 -6.85
C VAL A 117 4.91 -33.28 -6.52
N GLU A 118 5.01 -33.65 -5.25
CA GLU A 118 5.61 -34.94 -4.92
C GLU A 118 4.56 -35.99 -5.28
N ASP A 119 4.80 -36.66 -6.41
CA ASP A 119 4.12 -37.90 -6.73
C ASP A 119 4.37 -38.88 -5.56
N PHE A 120 3.31 -39.20 -4.82
CA PHE A 120 3.25 -40.33 -3.89
C PHE A 120 2.22 -41.33 -4.42
#